data_AF-A0A2G6HNT5-F1
#
_entry.id   AF-A0A2G6HNT5-F1
#
_cell.length_a   1.000
_cell.length_b   1.000
_cell.length_c   1.000
_cell.angle_alpha   90.00
_cell.angle_beta   90.00
_cell.angle_gamma   90.00
#
_symmetry.space_group_name_H-M   'P 1'
#
loop_
_entity.id
_entity.type
_entity.pdbx_description
1 polymer ?
#
loop_
_entity_poly.entity_id
_entity_poly.type
_entity_poly.pdbx_seq_one_letter_code
_entity_poly.pdbx_strand_id
1 'polypeptide(L)'
;MPPQDSPKTKPRRIVSSRSTGASRREAPERPGKKLRKARIKMGLQLADIQQKTRISRRTLIAMEANSYEEMPAFSFCRGFYKMYAEAVGLNADDIVFQFEQEYNRLKRDEEKLSLEFGEDGKDVDSIAGRPSLLAYSSIGFILLLLLFFAGFLCWFFSWNPASFLSQQ
;
A
#
# COMPACT_ATOMS: atom_id res chain seq x y z
N MET A 1 63.61 -57.58 7.74
CA MET A 1 62.62 -57.27 8.79
C MET A 1 61.92 -55.97 8.39
N PRO A 2 60.59 -55.85 8.55
CA PRO A 2 59.68 -55.07 7.71
C PRO A 2 59.43 -53.64 8.28
N PRO A 3 58.32 -52.93 7.99
CA PRO A 3 58.18 -51.97 6.90
C PRO A 3 57.68 -50.57 7.35
N GLN A 4 57.67 -49.61 6.42
CA GLN A 4 56.63 -48.60 6.17
C GLN A 4 55.70 -48.19 7.33
N ASP A 5 55.78 -46.92 7.76
CA ASP A 5 54.57 -46.17 8.11
C ASP A 5 54.68 -44.72 7.61
N SER A 6 54.56 -44.58 6.29
CA SER A 6 54.20 -43.31 5.68
C SER A 6 52.73 -43.02 6.04
N PRO A 7 52.38 -41.84 6.58
CA PRO A 7 50.97 -41.52 6.80
C PRO A 7 50.24 -41.55 5.46
N LYS A 8 49.31 -42.49 5.34
CA LYS A 8 48.40 -42.62 4.19
C LYS A 8 47.54 -41.36 4.10
N THR A 9 47.98 -40.37 3.33
CA THR A 9 47.12 -39.28 2.88
C THR A 9 46.10 -39.89 1.93
N LYS A 10 44.89 -40.13 2.44
CA LYS A 10 43.72 -40.47 1.62
C LYS A 10 43.67 -39.49 0.43
N PRO A 11 43.43 -39.96 -0.80
CA PRO A 11 43.12 -39.04 -1.89
C PRO A 11 41.90 -38.25 -1.44
N ARG A 12 42.07 -36.93 -1.32
CA ARG A 12 40.95 -36.03 -1.08
C ARG A 12 40.07 -36.20 -2.29
N ARG A 13 39.00 -37.00 -2.13
CA ARG A 13 37.99 -37.24 -3.15
C ARG A 13 37.60 -35.85 -3.63
N ILE A 14 37.95 -35.56 -4.87
CA ILE A 14 37.44 -34.42 -5.62
C ILE A 14 35.95 -34.72 -5.72
N VAL A 15 35.21 -34.35 -4.68
CA VAL A 15 33.78 -34.11 -4.80
C VAL A 15 33.75 -32.78 -5.52
N SER A 16 33.87 -32.90 -6.85
CA SER A 16 33.15 -32.06 -7.79
C SER A 16 31.74 -31.91 -7.21
N SER A 17 31.55 -30.83 -6.45
CA SER A 17 30.24 -30.31 -6.16
C SER A 17 29.72 -29.91 -7.52
N ARG A 18 29.05 -30.88 -8.16
CA ARG A 18 28.18 -30.66 -9.29
C ARG A 18 27.44 -29.38 -8.95
N SER A 19 27.70 -28.32 -9.70
CA SER A 19 26.78 -27.20 -9.81
C SER A 19 25.53 -27.79 -10.44
N THR A 20 24.71 -28.40 -9.60
CA THR A 20 23.40 -28.91 -9.97
C THR A 20 22.70 -27.69 -10.54
N GLY A 21 22.48 -27.70 -11.85
CA GLY A 21 21.62 -26.76 -12.56
C GLY A 21 20.19 -26.96 -12.10
N ALA A 22 19.94 -26.65 -10.83
CA ALA A 22 18.62 -26.34 -10.34
C ALA A 22 18.26 -25.05 -11.05
N SER A 23 17.52 -25.20 -12.15
CA SER A 23 16.80 -24.15 -12.83
C SER A 23 16.20 -23.22 -11.77
N ARG A 24 16.87 -22.08 -11.55
CA ARG A 24 16.36 -20.99 -10.76
C ARG A 24 15.14 -20.57 -11.54
N ARG A 25 13.95 -21.00 -11.13
CA ARG A 25 12.71 -20.40 -11.60
C ARG A 25 12.87 -18.91 -11.25
N GLU A 26 13.28 -18.11 -12.23
CA GLU A 26 13.43 -16.68 -12.03
C GLU A 26 12.06 -16.21 -11.59
N ALA A 27 11.98 -15.63 -10.38
CA ALA A 27 10.76 -15.02 -9.91
C ALA A 27 10.25 -14.07 -11.02
N PRO A 28 8.93 -14.03 -11.27
CA PRO A 28 8.37 -13.24 -12.36
C PRO A 28 8.92 -11.81 -12.28
N GLU A 29 9.40 -11.32 -13.41
CA GLU A 29 10.10 -10.04 -13.45
C GLU A 29 9.18 -8.90 -13.01
N ARG A 30 9.61 -8.15 -11.99
CA ARG A 30 8.87 -7.02 -11.40
C ARG A 30 8.68 -5.88 -12.41
N PRO A 31 7.57 -5.12 -12.33
CA PRO A 31 7.22 -4.10 -13.31
C PRO A 31 8.30 -3.01 -13.48
N GLY A 32 8.91 -2.55 -12.39
CA GLY A 32 10.01 -1.56 -12.44
C GLY A 32 11.22 -2.02 -13.23
N LYS A 33 11.57 -3.31 -13.12
CA LYS A 33 12.70 -3.88 -13.86
C LYS A 33 12.38 -3.99 -15.36
N LYS A 34 11.12 -4.30 -15.72
CA LYS A 34 10.65 -4.29 -17.12
C LYS A 34 10.73 -2.90 -17.73
N LEU A 35 10.25 -1.88 -17.01
CA LEU A 35 10.33 -0.48 -17.44
C LEU A 35 11.78 -0.05 -17.68
N ARG A 36 12.68 -0.32 -16.72
CA ARG A 36 14.11 0.00 -16.86
C ARG A 36 14.74 -0.69 -18.07
N LYS A 37 14.47 -1.99 -18.26
CA LYS A 37 14.98 -2.75 -19.40
C LYS A 37 14.51 -2.18 -20.72
N ALA A 38 13.23 -1.86 -20.85
CA ALA A 38 12.67 -1.26 -22.05
C ALA A 38 13.28 0.12 -22.34
N ARG A 39 13.41 0.97 -21.30
CA ARG A 39 14.08 2.26 -21.43
C ARG A 39 15.51 2.12 -21.96
N ILE A 40 16.31 1.23 -21.37
CA ILE A 40 17.70 0.99 -21.79
C ILE A 40 17.75 0.42 -23.21
N LYS A 41 16.84 -0.49 -23.57
CA LYS A 41 16.75 -1.08 -24.91
C LYS A 41 16.46 -0.02 -25.99
N MET A 42 15.72 1.03 -25.64
CA MET A 42 15.48 2.18 -26.51
C MET A 42 16.60 3.23 -26.49
N GLY A 43 17.65 3.04 -25.70
CA GLY A 43 18.74 4.01 -25.55
C GLY A 43 18.33 5.30 -24.83
N LEU A 44 17.22 5.29 -24.07
CA LEU A 44 16.69 6.48 -23.40
C LEU A 44 17.33 6.66 -22.02
N GLN A 45 17.65 7.90 -21.68
CA GLN A 45 18.00 8.32 -20.33
C GLN A 45 16.75 8.58 -19.49
N LEU A 46 16.91 8.63 -18.17
CA LEU A 46 15.82 9.03 -17.27
C LEU A 46 15.31 10.45 -17.58
N ALA A 47 16.19 11.35 -18.03
CA ALA A 47 15.82 12.71 -18.42
C ALA A 47 14.83 12.71 -19.60
N ASP A 48 14.99 11.81 -20.58
CA ASP A 48 14.09 11.69 -21.73
C ASP A 48 12.69 11.25 -21.28
N ILE A 49 12.62 10.28 -20.37
CA ILE A 49 11.35 9.82 -19.79
C ILE A 49 10.70 10.93 -18.98
N GLN A 50 11.47 11.67 -18.18
CA GLN A 50 10.97 12.82 -17.41
C GLN A 50 10.41 13.90 -18.35
N GLN A 51 11.07 14.19 -19.48
CA GLN A 51 10.58 15.17 -20.43
C GLN A 51 9.25 14.74 -21.07
N LYS A 52 9.13 13.46 -21.44
CA LYS A 52 7.91 12.89 -22.05
C LYS A 52 6.74 12.79 -21.08
N THR A 53 7.00 12.37 -19.85
CA THR A 53 5.95 12.02 -18.88
C THR A 53 5.70 13.10 -17.82
N ARG A 54 6.62 14.07 -17.68
CA ARG A 54 6.65 15.06 -16.58
C ARG A 54 6.77 14.45 -15.18
N ILE A 55 7.05 13.15 -15.08
CA ILE A 55 7.31 12.47 -13.81
C ILE A 55 8.71 12.84 -13.34
N SER A 56 8.85 13.21 -12.05
CA SER A 56 10.14 13.61 -11.50
C SER A 56 11.19 12.49 -11.59
N ARG A 57 12.47 12.85 -11.78
CA ARG A 57 13.58 11.87 -11.79
C ARG A 57 13.57 10.96 -10.57
N ARG A 58 13.29 11.52 -9.38
CA ARG A 58 13.23 10.75 -8.13
C ARG A 58 12.16 9.66 -8.20
N THR A 59 10.96 10.00 -8.66
CA THR A 59 9.87 9.04 -8.83
C THR A 59 10.20 7.98 -9.88
N LEU A 60 10.82 8.34 -11.01
CA LEU A 60 11.22 7.38 -12.02
C LEU A 60 12.26 6.38 -11.49
N ILE A 61 13.22 6.84 -10.67
CA ILE A 61 14.19 5.96 -10.00
C ILE A 61 13.47 5.00 -9.05
N ALA A 62 12.55 5.51 -8.22
CA ALA A 62 11.75 4.69 -7.32
C ALA A 62 10.91 3.64 -8.07
N MET A 63 10.33 4.01 -9.22
CA MET A 63 9.61 3.08 -10.10
C MET A 63 10.51 1.96 -10.62
N GLU A 64 11.71 2.28 -11.12
CA GLU A 64 12.66 1.27 -11.62
C GLU A 64 13.17 0.35 -10.49
N ALA A 65 13.27 0.86 -9.27
CA ALA A 65 13.65 0.10 -8.08
C ALA A 65 12.49 -0.71 -7.48
N ASN A 66 11.24 -0.41 -7.84
CA ASN A 66 10.02 -0.87 -7.15
C ASN A 66 9.99 -0.44 -5.66
N SER A 67 10.53 0.73 -5.36
CA SER A 67 10.50 1.35 -4.02
C SER A 67 9.20 2.13 -3.88
N TYR A 68 8.11 1.45 -3.52
CA TYR A 68 6.77 2.05 -3.41
C TYR A 68 6.67 3.11 -2.30
N GLU A 69 7.45 2.95 -1.23
CA GLU A 69 7.54 3.90 -0.11
C GLU A 69 8.13 5.26 -0.51
N GLU A 70 8.98 5.30 -1.53
CA GLU A 70 9.61 6.53 -2.04
C GLU A 70 8.76 7.24 -3.10
N MET A 71 7.66 6.63 -3.52
CA MET A 71 6.75 7.25 -4.48
C MET A 71 5.92 8.36 -3.82
N PRO A 72 5.43 9.33 -4.62
CA PRO A 72 4.37 10.22 -4.17
C PRO A 72 3.11 9.45 -3.74
N ALA A 73 2.06 10.17 -3.33
CA ALA A 73 0.80 9.57 -2.91
C ALA A 73 0.33 8.47 -3.88
N PHE A 74 -0.03 7.32 -3.32
CA PHE A 74 -0.28 6.08 -4.06
C PHE A 74 -1.34 6.21 -5.16
N SER A 75 -2.33 7.09 -4.98
CA SER A 75 -3.37 7.39 -5.96
C SER A 75 -2.81 7.78 -7.33
N PHE A 76 -1.58 8.29 -7.39
CA PHE A 76 -0.92 8.68 -8.64
C PHE A 76 -0.07 7.58 -9.27
N CYS A 77 0.34 6.55 -8.52
CA CYS A 77 1.29 5.53 -8.98
C CYS A 77 0.77 4.77 -10.21
N ARG A 78 -0.51 4.42 -10.22
CA ARG A 78 -1.16 3.76 -11.38
C ARG A 78 -0.96 4.57 -12.67
N GLY A 79 -1.16 5.89 -12.61
CA GLY A 79 -0.96 6.80 -13.73
C GLY A 79 0.51 6.84 -14.16
N PHE A 80 1.44 6.90 -13.21
CA PHE A 80 2.87 6.91 -13.51
C PHE A 80 3.33 5.64 -14.23
N TYR A 81 2.91 4.46 -13.76
CA TYR A 81 3.23 3.19 -14.42
C TYR A 81 2.68 3.13 -15.85
N LYS A 82 1.45 3.60 -16.06
CA LYS A 82 0.85 3.72 -17.39
C LYS A 82 1.67 4.62 -18.31
N MET A 83 1.94 5.86 -17.88
CA MET A 83 2.66 6.85 -18.68
C MET A 83 4.09 6.41 -19.02
N TYR A 84 4.79 5.78 -18.07
CA TYR A 84 6.13 5.27 -18.32
C TYR A 84 6.07 4.11 -19.32
N ALA A 85 5.18 3.13 -19.14
CA ALA A 85 5.02 2.02 -20.08
C ALA A 85 4.76 2.50 -21.52
N GLU A 86 3.85 3.46 -21.70
CA GLU A 86 3.58 4.09 -23.00
C GLU A 86 4.83 4.78 -23.57
N ALA A 87 5.58 5.52 -22.74
CA ALA A 87 6.79 6.23 -23.17
C ALA A 87 7.93 5.29 -23.64
N VAL A 88 7.93 4.03 -23.21
CA VAL A 88 8.88 2.99 -23.63
C VAL A 88 8.29 1.92 -24.55
N GLY A 89 7.07 2.14 -25.06
CA GLY A 89 6.43 1.24 -26.02
C GLY A 89 6.07 -0.15 -25.48
N LEU A 90 5.84 -0.26 -24.16
CA LEU A 90 5.31 -1.47 -23.54
C LEU A 90 3.77 -1.42 -23.50
N ASN A 91 3.14 -2.60 -23.37
CA ASN A 91 1.72 -2.65 -23.06
C ASN A 91 1.48 -2.09 -21.64
N ALA A 92 0.80 -0.95 -21.59
CA ALA A 92 0.58 -0.22 -20.34
C ALA A 92 -0.35 -0.96 -19.38
N ASP A 93 -1.38 -1.63 -19.89
CA ASP A 93 -2.33 -2.37 -19.06
C ASP A 93 -1.65 -3.57 -18.38
N ASP A 94 -0.76 -4.26 -19.09
CA ASP A 94 0.02 -5.38 -18.52
C ASP A 94 0.96 -4.92 -17.40
N ILE A 95 1.59 -3.76 -17.55
CA ILE A 95 2.49 -3.19 -16.53
C ILE A 95 1.70 -2.71 -15.31
N VAL A 96 0.59 -2.01 -15.53
CA VAL A 96 -0.30 -1.56 -14.46
C VAL A 96 -0.85 -2.75 -13.68
N PHE A 97 -1.31 -3.79 -14.37
CA PHE A 97 -1.82 -5.01 -13.72
C PHE A 97 -0.77 -5.69 -12.84
N GLN A 98 0.48 -5.79 -13.30
CA GLN A 98 1.58 -6.35 -12.51
C GLN A 98 1.91 -5.50 -11.29
N PHE A 99 1.90 -4.18 -11.44
CA PHE A 99 2.08 -3.24 -10.33
C PHE A 99 0.97 -3.41 -9.28
N GLU A 100 -0.29 -3.45 -9.69
CA GLU A 100 -1.43 -3.60 -8.78
C GLU A 100 -1.37 -4.95 -8.03
N GLN A 101 -1.03 -6.05 -8.71
CA GLN A 101 -0.85 -7.34 -8.07
C GLN A 101 0.25 -7.34 -7.01
N GLU A 102 1.41 -6.77 -7.34
CA GLU A 102 2.54 -6.72 -6.41
C GLU A 102 2.23 -5.84 -5.21
N TYR A 103 1.62 -4.68 -5.44
CA TYR A 103 1.24 -3.77 -4.37
C TYR A 103 0.19 -4.38 -3.43
N ASN A 104 -0.86 -5.00 -3.98
CA ASN A 104 -1.90 -5.66 -3.18
C ASN A 104 -1.36 -6.86 -2.40
N ARG A 105 -0.25 -7.47 -2.85
CA ARG A 105 0.46 -8.48 -2.08
C ARG A 105 1.19 -7.85 -0.90
N LEU A 106 1.96 -6.78 -1.12
CA LEU A 106 2.68 -6.07 -0.05
C LEU A 106 1.73 -5.57 1.05
N LYS A 107 0.60 -4.95 0.66
CA LYS A 107 -0.43 -4.52 1.63
C LYS A 107 -0.97 -5.65 2.49
N ARG A 108 -1.25 -6.81 1.89
CA ARG A 108 -1.75 -7.97 2.64
C ARG A 108 -0.69 -8.53 3.58
N ASP A 109 0.56 -8.51 3.16
CA ASP A 109 1.67 -8.98 3.98
C ASP A 109 1.91 -8.03 5.18
N GLU A 110 1.79 -6.71 4.98
CA GLU A 110 1.81 -5.70 6.06
C GLU A 110 0.63 -5.87 7.03
N GLU A 111 -0.59 -6.09 6.52
CA GLU A 111 -1.78 -6.30 7.35
C GLU A 111 -1.64 -7.56 8.20
N LYS A 112 -1.20 -8.68 7.62
CA LYS A 112 -0.93 -9.92 8.37
C LYS A 112 0.11 -9.72 9.46
N LEU A 113 1.20 -9.01 9.15
CA LEU A 113 2.23 -8.68 10.12
C LEU A 113 1.61 -7.90 11.29
N SER A 114 0.80 -6.87 11.00
CA SER A 114 0.14 -6.07 12.04
C SER A 114 -0.82 -6.88 12.92
N LEU A 115 -1.49 -7.90 12.36
CA LEU A 115 -2.37 -8.80 13.10
C LEU A 115 -1.58 -9.78 13.97
N GLU A 116 -0.48 -10.35 13.47
CA GLU A 116 0.36 -11.28 14.22
C GLU A 116 1.12 -10.61 15.37
N PHE A 117 1.58 -9.36 15.21
CA PHE A 117 2.21 -8.58 16.30
C PHE A 117 1.21 -7.93 17.27
N GLY A 118 -0.08 -7.91 16.92
CA GLY A 118 -1.15 -7.35 17.76
C GLY A 118 -1.67 -8.28 18.85
N GLU A 119 -1.30 -9.56 18.86
CA GLU A 119 -1.83 -10.53 19.83
C GLU A 119 -1.10 -10.57 21.19
N ASP A 120 0.09 -9.96 21.32
CA ASP A 120 0.85 -9.85 22.58
C ASP A 120 0.53 -8.55 23.37
N GLY A 121 -0.47 -7.78 22.94
CA GLY A 121 -0.82 -6.46 23.47
C GLY A 121 -2.20 -6.34 24.12
N LYS A 122 -2.76 -7.42 24.68
CA LYS A 122 -4.09 -7.41 25.33
C LYS A 122 -4.16 -6.64 26.67
N ASP A 123 -3.39 -5.57 26.83
CA ASP A 123 -3.50 -4.60 27.93
C ASP A 123 -3.67 -3.15 27.44
N VAL A 124 -4.00 -2.92 26.16
CA VAL A 124 -4.23 -1.54 25.64
C VAL A 124 -5.63 -1.32 25.04
N ASP A 125 -6.49 -2.34 25.04
CA ASP A 125 -7.86 -2.25 24.51
C ASP A 125 -8.81 -1.37 25.36
N SER A 126 -8.34 -0.75 26.45
CA SER A 126 -9.12 0.19 27.27
C SER A 126 -8.78 1.68 27.09
N ILE A 127 -7.92 2.08 26.13
CA ILE A 127 -7.62 3.52 25.91
C ILE A 127 -7.98 4.01 24.50
N ALA A 128 -8.21 3.11 23.53
CA ALA A 128 -8.61 3.49 22.16
C ALA A 128 -10.10 3.25 21.85
N GLY A 129 -10.95 3.25 22.89
CA GLY A 129 -12.38 3.51 22.69
C GLY A 129 -12.53 4.94 22.19
N ARG A 130 -12.44 5.16 20.87
CA ARG A 130 -12.97 6.39 20.26
C ARG A 130 -14.38 6.55 20.82
N PRO A 131 -14.68 7.59 21.62
CA PRO A 131 -16.05 7.79 22.03
C PRO A 131 -16.86 7.90 20.74
N SER A 132 -17.92 7.13 20.65
CA SER A 132 -18.82 7.06 19.51
C SER A 132 -19.46 8.43 19.27
N LEU A 133 -18.74 9.32 18.60
CA LEU A 133 -19.24 10.60 18.09
C LEU A 133 -20.36 10.40 17.05
N LEU A 134 -20.64 9.16 16.66
CA LEU A 134 -21.80 8.76 15.87
C LEU A 134 -23.10 8.60 16.69
N ALA A 135 -23.02 8.54 18.03
CA ALA A 135 -24.22 8.51 18.88
C ALA A 135 -24.85 9.91 19.10
N TYR A 136 -24.09 10.98 18.84
CA TYR A 136 -24.57 12.36 19.05
C TYR A 136 -25.39 12.93 17.88
N SER A 137 -25.32 12.32 16.69
CA SER A 137 -26.05 12.83 15.51
C SER A 137 -27.56 12.60 15.60
N SER A 138 -28.01 11.51 16.21
CA SER A 138 -29.44 11.19 16.33
C SER A 138 -30.12 12.01 17.42
N ILE A 139 -29.46 12.20 18.57
CA ILE A 139 -30.01 12.97 19.69
C ILE A 139 -30.20 14.44 19.30
N GLY A 140 -29.20 15.04 18.63
CA GLY A 140 -29.31 16.41 18.12
C GLY A 140 -30.40 16.57 17.06
N PHE A 141 -30.53 15.61 16.15
CA PHE A 141 -31.58 15.61 15.13
C PHE A 141 -32.99 15.46 15.73
N ILE A 142 -33.14 14.60 16.73
CA ILE A 142 -34.41 14.42 17.46
C ILE A 142 -34.78 15.70 18.22
N LEU A 143 -33.82 16.35 18.89
CA LEU A 143 -34.04 17.64 19.56
C LEU A 143 -34.45 18.73 18.58
N LEU A 144 -33.82 18.79 17.40
CA LEU A 144 -34.13 19.77 16.37
C LEU A 144 -35.53 19.54 15.78
N LEU A 145 -35.91 18.28 15.53
CA LEU A 145 -37.27 17.91 15.10
C LEU A 145 -38.31 18.25 16.17
N LEU A 146 -38.02 18.00 17.45
CA LEU A 146 -38.91 18.35 18.56
C LEU A 146 -39.11 19.87 18.69
N LEU A 147 -38.04 20.66 18.60
CA LEU A 147 -38.11 22.12 18.62
C LEU A 147 -38.89 22.66 17.42
N PHE A 148 -38.64 22.13 16.23
CA PHE A 148 -39.37 22.50 15.03
C PHE A 148 -40.86 22.16 15.14
N PHE A 149 -41.19 20.97 15.62
CA PHE A 149 -42.57 20.53 15.82
C PHE A 149 -43.30 21.34 16.90
N ALA A 150 -42.63 21.66 18.01
CA ALA A 150 -43.19 22.52 19.06
C ALA A 150 -43.45 23.94 18.55
N GLY A 151 -42.51 24.53 17.78
CA GLY A 151 -42.70 25.83 17.14
C GLY A 151 -43.86 25.81 16.13
N PHE A 152 -43.95 24.75 15.32
CA PHE A 152 -45.05 24.55 14.39
C PHE A 152 -46.39 24.43 15.11
N LEU A 153 -46.47 23.67 16.20
CA LEU A 153 -47.67 23.55 17.03
C LEU A 153 -48.07 24.89 17.65
N CYS A 154 -47.11 25.66 18.19
CA CYS A 154 -47.38 26.99 18.74
C CYS A 154 -47.96 27.93 17.68
N TRP A 155 -47.41 27.89 16.46
CA TRP A 155 -47.93 28.67 15.33
C TRP A 155 -49.32 28.20 14.88
N PHE A 156 -49.50 26.90 14.69
CA PHE A 156 -50.74 26.31 14.18
C PHE A 156 -51.92 26.45 15.15
N PHE A 157 -51.69 26.25 16.45
CA PHE A 157 -52.71 26.43 17.49
C PHE A 157 -52.84 27.89 17.97
N SER A 158 -51.99 28.81 17.50
CA SER A 158 -51.88 30.19 18.00
C SER A 158 -51.77 30.26 19.54
N TRP A 159 -51.14 29.24 20.16
CA TRP A 159 -51.02 29.11 21.61
C TRP A 159 -49.71 29.78 22.06
N ASN A 160 -49.82 30.88 22.81
CA ASN A 160 -48.68 31.60 23.36
C ASN A 160 -48.54 31.38 24.88
N PRO A 161 -47.65 30.49 25.36
CA PRO A 161 -47.48 30.24 26.79
C PRO A 161 -46.91 31.44 27.55
N ALA A 162 -46.34 32.46 26.87
CA ALA A 162 -45.90 33.70 27.50
C ALA A 162 -47.05 34.52 28.10
N SER A 163 -48.30 34.26 27.68
CA SER A 163 -49.49 34.88 28.29
C SER A 163 -49.69 34.52 29.77
N PHE A 164 -49.14 33.39 30.22
CA PHE A 164 -49.21 32.97 31.63
C PHE A 164 -48.14 33.61 32.51
N LEU A 165 -47.06 34.14 31.92
CA LEU A 165 -45.98 34.81 32.65
C LEU A 165 -46.23 36.31 32.85
N SER A 166 -47.16 36.92 32.11
CA SER A 166 -47.54 38.32 32.31
C SER A 166 -48.67 38.52 33.31
N GLN A 167 -49.12 37.46 33.99
CA GLN A 167 -50.20 37.51 34.98
C GLN A 167 -49.76 37.23 36.43
N GLN A 168 -48.45 37.13 36.70
CA GLN A 168 -47.91 37.19 38.07
C GLN A 168 -47.10 38.47 38.28
#